data_AF-U5BXN9-F1
#
_entry.id   AF-U5BXN9-F1
#
_cell.length_a   1.000
_cell.length_b   1.000
_cell.length_c   1.000
_cell.angle_alpha   90.00
_cell.angle_beta   90.00
_cell.angle_gamma   90.00
#
_symmetry.space_group_name_H-M   'P 1'
#
loop_
_entity.id
_entity.type
_entity.pdbx_description
1 polymer ?
#
loop_
_entity_poly.entity_id
_entity_poly.type
_entity_poly.pdbx_seq_one_letter_code
_entity_poly.pdbx_strand_id
1 'polypeptide(L)'
;MKKFNPKRPLWLYQLWEYLLLFDGKSEEDRVLAYRYGWFIYSKNKLHFEDFSRFVIRRKWFIYLSLVYPIMIALFSLLFALSFLKLEVWMILPLAFLFSGLMGTIIYMLIGNTLKNIRETKIFLTYVDPTHKINNFREFENLGYWDQEGAESFYENMRAKRDYVPIESFQNRLDKTEKLLAIDILLGEPGTFNELINKLCHDPKNALTKEGIYRVLGEILTASSDNIKKDITKGVKEIRIGDKLSAKRIDQLKNVKEVFFNAKLGMKASEIDQMMFR
;
A
#
# COMPACT_ATOMS: atom_id res chain seq x y z
N MET A 1 5.59 -15.63 5.53
CA MET A 1 5.65 -15.50 4.04
C MET A 1 7.11 -15.34 3.59
N LYS A 2 7.63 -16.07 2.57
CA LYS A 2 9.03 -15.94 2.05
C LYS A 2 9.10 -15.53 0.56
N LYS A 3 8.01 -14.99 -0.02
CA LYS A 3 7.83 -14.87 -1.49
C LYS A 3 7.55 -13.46 -2.04
N PHE A 4 7.71 -12.37 -1.27
CA PHE A 4 7.59 -11.03 -1.85
C PHE A 4 8.86 -10.67 -2.63
N ASN A 5 8.75 -10.61 -3.95
CA ASN A 5 9.83 -10.14 -4.82
C ASN A 5 9.44 -8.77 -5.42
N PRO A 6 10.02 -7.65 -4.95
CA PRO A 6 9.67 -6.30 -5.43
C PRO A 6 10.12 -6.03 -6.89
N LYS A 7 10.92 -6.93 -7.48
CA LYS A 7 11.34 -6.87 -8.89
C LYS A 7 10.40 -7.63 -9.83
N ARG A 8 9.32 -8.23 -9.32
CA ARG A 8 8.39 -9.00 -10.14
C ARG A 8 7.67 -8.09 -11.16
N PRO A 9 7.58 -8.48 -12.44
CA PRO A 9 6.83 -7.73 -13.44
C PRO A 9 5.32 -7.88 -13.23
N LEU A 10 4.56 -6.86 -13.68
CA LEU A 10 3.10 -6.77 -13.49
C LEU A 10 2.36 -7.98 -14.05
N TRP A 11 2.67 -8.41 -15.28
CA TRP A 11 2.00 -9.55 -15.92
C TRP A 11 2.18 -10.86 -15.14
N LEU A 12 3.36 -11.07 -14.55
CA LEU A 12 3.65 -12.27 -13.79
C LEU A 12 2.91 -12.27 -12.45
N TYR A 13 2.78 -11.11 -11.83
CA TYR A 13 1.91 -10.94 -10.67
C TYR A 13 0.44 -11.22 -11.02
N GLN A 14 -0.08 -10.62 -12.10
CA GLN A 14 -1.46 -10.86 -12.54
C GLN A 14 -1.73 -12.34 -12.81
N LEU A 15 -0.82 -13.02 -13.52
CA LEU A 15 -0.90 -14.46 -13.77
C LEU A 15 -0.92 -15.28 -12.47
N TRP A 16 -0.06 -14.96 -11.51
CA TRP A 16 -0.02 -15.66 -10.21
C TRP A 16 -1.28 -15.44 -9.39
N GLU A 17 -1.86 -14.24 -9.42
CA GLU A 17 -3.13 -13.97 -8.77
C GLU A 17 -4.27 -14.79 -9.39
N TYR A 18 -4.27 -14.97 -10.72
CA TYR A 18 -5.23 -15.87 -11.40
C TYR A 18 -5.08 -17.32 -10.94
N LEU A 19 -3.86 -17.75 -10.57
CA LEU A 19 -3.56 -19.07 -10.01
C LEU A 19 -3.83 -19.18 -8.49
N LEU A 20 -4.65 -18.30 -7.91
CA LEU A 20 -5.15 -18.39 -6.52
C LEU A 20 -4.10 -18.32 -5.42
N LEU A 21 -2.95 -17.70 -5.67
CA LEU A 21 -1.80 -17.76 -4.76
C LEU A 21 -2.04 -17.23 -3.33
N PHE A 22 -3.10 -16.45 -3.12
CA PHE A 22 -3.44 -15.82 -1.83
C PHE A 22 -4.85 -16.18 -1.34
N ASP A 23 -5.59 -17.03 -2.04
CA ASP A 23 -6.99 -17.33 -1.72
C ASP A 23 -7.17 -18.31 -0.54
N GLY A 24 -6.15 -19.12 -0.25
CA GLY A 24 -6.12 -20.05 0.88
C GLY A 24 -5.40 -19.52 2.12
N LYS A 25 -5.14 -18.22 2.21
CA LYS A 25 -4.45 -17.59 3.34
C LYS A 25 -5.41 -16.95 4.32
N SER A 26 -4.93 -16.65 5.52
CA SER A 26 -5.69 -15.88 6.50
C SER A 26 -6.05 -14.49 5.95
N GLU A 27 -7.03 -13.85 6.57
CA GLU A 27 -7.54 -12.58 6.09
C GLU A 27 -6.50 -11.44 6.18
N GLU A 28 -5.62 -11.48 7.18
CA GLU A 28 -4.50 -10.54 7.38
C GLU A 28 -3.45 -10.72 6.28
N ASP A 29 -3.12 -11.97 5.97
CA ASP A 29 -2.22 -12.33 4.87
C ASP A 29 -2.77 -11.84 3.52
N ARG A 30 -4.10 -11.78 3.36
CA ARG A 30 -4.76 -11.21 2.17
C ARG A 30 -4.63 -9.69 2.12
N VAL A 31 -4.75 -8.99 3.25
CA VAL A 31 -4.49 -7.54 3.31
C VAL A 31 -3.06 -7.24 2.86
N LEU A 32 -2.06 -7.97 3.37
CA LEU A 32 -0.66 -7.84 2.96
C LEU A 32 -0.45 -8.20 1.48
N ALA A 33 -1.16 -9.22 0.98
CA ALA A 33 -1.13 -9.56 -0.44
C ALA A 33 -1.69 -8.43 -1.32
N TYR A 34 -2.80 -7.81 -0.93
CA TYR A 34 -3.35 -6.65 -1.63
C TYR A 34 -2.40 -5.45 -1.55
N ARG A 35 -1.72 -5.24 -0.42
CA ARG A 35 -0.70 -4.19 -0.28
C ARG A 35 0.46 -4.37 -1.24
N TYR A 36 0.94 -5.60 -1.37
CA TYR A 36 1.97 -5.97 -2.34
C TYR A 36 1.49 -5.82 -3.80
N GLY A 37 0.26 -6.25 -4.08
CA GLY A 37 -0.37 -6.06 -5.39
C GLY A 37 -0.48 -4.59 -5.77
N TRP A 38 -0.94 -3.76 -4.85
CA TRP A 38 -1.02 -2.32 -5.01
C TRP A 38 0.34 -1.71 -5.30
N PHE A 39 1.39 -2.10 -4.56
CA PHE A 39 2.75 -1.64 -4.82
C PHE A 39 3.21 -1.91 -6.27
N ILE A 40 2.93 -3.10 -6.81
CA ILE A 40 3.28 -3.44 -8.19
C ILE A 40 2.51 -2.54 -9.18
N TYR A 41 1.21 -2.31 -8.97
CA TYR A 41 0.41 -1.45 -9.82
C TYR A 41 0.90 0.00 -9.81
N SER A 42 1.10 0.57 -8.60
CA SER A 42 1.61 1.92 -8.42
C SER A 42 2.98 2.12 -9.06
N LYS A 43 3.90 1.15 -8.91
CA LYS A 43 5.22 1.16 -9.58
C LYS A 43 5.12 1.21 -11.11
N ASN A 44 4.06 0.63 -11.69
CA ASN A 44 3.78 0.66 -13.13
C ASN A 44 2.91 1.86 -13.54
N LYS A 45 2.77 2.87 -12.67
CA LYS A 45 1.99 4.11 -12.89
C LYS A 45 0.51 3.86 -13.18
N LEU A 46 -0.06 2.79 -12.63
CA LEU A 46 -1.48 2.48 -12.74
C LEU A 46 -2.25 3.05 -11.54
N HIS A 47 -3.52 3.36 -11.76
CA HIS A 47 -4.38 3.91 -10.72
C HIS A 47 -5.00 2.81 -9.85
N PHE A 48 -5.49 3.20 -8.67
CA PHE A 48 -6.11 2.25 -7.73
C PHE A 48 -7.37 1.61 -8.33
N GLU A 49 -8.11 2.33 -9.17
CA GLU A 49 -9.28 1.80 -9.87
C GLU A 49 -8.91 0.65 -10.82
N ASP A 50 -7.71 0.67 -11.42
CA ASP A 50 -7.23 -0.42 -12.29
C ASP A 50 -6.90 -1.67 -11.47
N PHE A 51 -6.28 -1.49 -10.32
CA PHE A 51 -6.02 -2.56 -9.35
C PHE A 51 -7.33 -3.17 -8.82
N SER A 52 -8.27 -2.33 -8.38
CA SER A 52 -9.58 -2.73 -7.89
C SER A 52 -10.36 -3.52 -8.95
N ARG A 53 -10.44 -3.00 -10.19
CA ARG A 53 -11.08 -3.69 -11.32
C ARG A 53 -10.43 -5.04 -11.61
N PHE A 54 -9.10 -5.12 -11.58
CA PHE A 54 -8.39 -6.39 -11.78
C PHE A 54 -8.74 -7.40 -10.69
N VAL A 55 -8.63 -7.02 -9.42
CA VAL A 55 -8.89 -7.91 -8.29
C VAL A 55 -10.34 -8.43 -8.31
N ILE A 56 -11.31 -7.59 -8.66
CA ILE A 56 -12.71 -7.99 -8.83
C ILE A 56 -12.88 -8.95 -10.02
N ARG A 57 -12.39 -8.57 -11.21
CA ARG A 57 -12.53 -9.38 -12.43
C ARG A 57 -11.90 -10.74 -12.30
N ARG A 58 -10.72 -10.82 -11.68
CA ARG A 58 -10.01 -12.08 -11.43
C ARG A 58 -10.87 -13.08 -10.67
N LYS A 59 -11.56 -12.65 -9.62
CA LYS A 59 -12.41 -13.53 -8.82
C LYS A 59 -13.61 -14.05 -9.60
N TRP A 60 -14.20 -13.22 -10.45
CA TRP A 60 -15.24 -13.66 -11.39
C TRP A 60 -14.69 -14.66 -12.41
N PHE A 61 -13.49 -14.44 -12.93
CA PHE A 61 -12.83 -15.38 -13.83
C PHE A 61 -12.55 -16.73 -13.15
N ILE A 62 -12.12 -16.73 -11.89
CA ILE A 62 -11.95 -17.95 -11.08
C ILE A 62 -13.30 -18.67 -10.92
N TYR A 63 -14.35 -17.94 -10.55
CA TYR A 63 -15.69 -18.51 -10.42
C TYR A 63 -16.16 -19.13 -11.74
N LEU A 64 -16.02 -18.41 -12.85
CA LEU A 64 -16.38 -18.89 -14.19
C LEU A 64 -15.55 -20.13 -14.58
N SER A 65 -14.23 -20.11 -14.37
CA SER A 65 -13.35 -21.23 -14.70
C SER A 65 -13.53 -22.45 -13.82
N LEU A 66 -14.14 -22.33 -12.63
CA LEU A 66 -14.52 -23.47 -11.80
C LEU A 66 -15.91 -24.02 -12.19
N VAL A 67 -16.90 -23.15 -12.40
CA VAL A 67 -18.29 -23.56 -12.64
C VAL A 67 -18.50 -24.04 -14.09
N TYR A 68 -17.91 -23.38 -15.09
CA TYR A 68 -18.14 -23.73 -16.49
C TYR A 68 -17.67 -25.15 -16.85
N PRO A 69 -16.46 -25.61 -16.48
CA PRO A 69 -16.04 -26.97 -16.78
C PRO A 69 -16.93 -28.03 -16.15
N ILE A 70 -17.43 -27.77 -14.94
CA ILE A 70 -18.37 -28.66 -14.24
C ILE A 70 -19.70 -28.73 -15.00
N MET A 71 -20.24 -27.59 -15.44
CA MET A 71 -21.45 -27.55 -16.26
C MET A 71 -21.25 -28.24 -17.61
N ILE A 72 -20.11 -28.03 -18.27
CA ILE A 72 -19.74 -28.70 -19.52
C ILE A 72 -19.66 -30.22 -19.32
N ALA A 73 -19.03 -30.68 -18.24
CA ALA A 73 -18.95 -32.10 -17.92
C ALA A 73 -20.34 -32.71 -17.65
N LEU A 74 -21.20 -31.99 -16.92
CA LEU A 74 -22.59 -32.40 -16.69
C LEU A 74 -23.37 -32.54 -18.00
N PHE A 75 -23.33 -31.52 -18.86
CA PHE A 75 -24.01 -31.55 -20.16
C PHE A 75 -23.43 -32.62 -21.08
N SER A 76 -22.12 -32.79 -21.11
CA SER A 76 -21.45 -33.82 -21.92
C SER A 76 -21.84 -35.22 -21.47
N LEU A 77 -21.96 -35.46 -20.16
CA LEU A 77 -22.42 -36.74 -19.63
C LEU A 77 -23.90 -36.98 -19.95
N LEU A 78 -24.77 -35.99 -19.73
CA LEU A 78 -26.21 -36.10 -20.06
C LEU A 78 -26.41 -36.37 -21.56
N PHE A 79 -25.60 -35.73 -22.41
CA PHE A 79 -25.57 -35.99 -23.85
C PHE A 79 -25.04 -37.40 -24.15
N ALA A 80 -23.95 -37.85 -23.55
CA ALA A 80 -23.46 -39.21 -23.75
C ALA A 80 -24.48 -40.29 -23.33
N LEU A 81 -25.21 -40.04 -22.23
CA LEU A 81 -26.28 -40.91 -21.75
C LEU A 81 -27.48 -40.96 -22.70
N SER A 82 -27.74 -39.91 -23.50
CA SER A 82 -28.82 -39.93 -24.48
C SER A 82 -28.51 -40.74 -25.75
N PHE A 83 -27.24 -41.01 -26.05
CA PHE A 83 -26.83 -41.91 -27.14
C PHE A 83 -26.71 -43.38 -26.73
N LEU A 84 -26.56 -43.64 -25.44
CA LEU A 84 -26.61 -44.99 -24.90
C LEU A 84 -28.07 -45.46 -24.92
N LYS A 85 -28.36 -46.57 -25.61
CA LYS A 85 -29.69 -47.22 -25.64
C LYS A 85 -30.03 -47.89 -24.29
N LEU A 86 -29.87 -47.16 -23.19
CA LEU A 86 -30.24 -47.58 -21.86
C LEU A 86 -31.72 -47.29 -21.63
N GLU A 87 -32.38 -48.15 -20.86
CA GLU A 87 -33.76 -47.88 -20.43
C GLU A 87 -33.79 -46.66 -19.51
N VAL A 88 -34.84 -45.84 -19.64
CA VAL A 88 -35.01 -44.58 -18.90
C VAL A 88 -34.86 -44.76 -17.38
N TRP A 89 -35.31 -45.90 -16.85
CA TRP A 89 -35.21 -46.27 -15.44
C TRP A 89 -33.78 -46.46 -14.93
N MET A 90 -32.80 -46.71 -15.82
CA MET A 90 -31.37 -46.80 -15.47
C MET A 90 -30.66 -45.45 -15.61
N ILE A 91 -31.15 -44.58 -16.50
CA ILE A 91 -30.56 -43.25 -16.77
C ILE A 91 -30.87 -42.28 -15.62
N LEU A 92 -32.10 -42.31 -15.10
CA LEU A 92 -32.56 -41.37 -14.06
C LEU A 92 -31.72 -41.43 -12.76
N PRO A 93 -31.45 -42.62 -12.18
CA PRO A 93 -30.65 -42.74 -10.95
C PRO A 93 -29.20 -42.31 -11.15
N LEU A 94 -28.61 -42.62 -12.31
CA LEU A 94 -27.23 -42.24 -12.66
C LEU A 94 -27.09 -40.71 -12.79
N ALA A 95 -28.05 -40.07 -13.47
CA ALA A 95 -28.10 -38.61 -13.59
C ALA A 95 -28.31 -37.94 -12.22
N PHE A 96 -29.11 -38.53 -11.33
CA PHE A 96 -29.33 -38.02 -9.98
C PHE A 96 -28.07 -38.14 -9.10
N LEU A 97 -27.40 -39.30 -9.09
CA LEU A 97 -26.15 -39.50 -8.35
C LEU A 97 -25.04 -38.56 -8.84
N PHE A 98 -24.89 -38.44 -10.16
CA PHE A 98 -23.88 -37.58 -10.75
C PHE A 98 -24.16 -36.09 -10.50
N SER A 99 -25.41 -35.65 -10.66
CA SER A 99 -25.79 -34.26 -10.35
C SER A 99 -25.66 -33.93 -8.87
N GLY A 100 -25.95 -34.88 -7.96
CA GLY A 100 -25.72 -34.72 -6.53
C GLY A 100 -24.23 -34.61 -6.16
N LEU A 101 -23.36 -35.45 -6.74
CA LEU A 101 -21.91 -35.37 -6.55
C LEU A 101 -21.34 -34.06 -7.09
N MET A 102 -21.73 -33.68 -8.31
CA MET A 102 -21.31 -32.42 -8.92
C MET A 102 -21.83 -31.21 -8.15
N GLY A 103 -23.09 -31.23 -7.71
CA GLY A 103 -23.67 -30.18 -6.87
C GLY A 103 -22.92 -30.01 -5.55
N THR A 104 -22.45 -31.11 -4.95
CA THR A 104 -21.63 -31.07 -3.72
C THR A 104 -20.26 -30.45 -3.96
N ILE A 105 -19.58 -30.85 -5.04
CA ILE A 105 -18.28 -30.28 -5.44
C ILE A 105 -18.42 -28.79 -5.73
N ILE A 106 -19.45 -28.40 -6.48
CA ILE A 106 -19.79 -27.00 -6.75
C ILE A 106 -20.00 -26.26 -5.43
N TYR A 107 -20.84 -26.77 -4.53
CA TYR A 107 -21.15 -26.11 -3.26
C TYR A 107 -19.90 -25.87 -2.40
N MET A 108 -19.03 -26.88 -2.26
CA MET A 108 -17.77 -26.77 -1.50
C MET A 108 -16.81 -25.74 -2.11
N LEU A 109 -16.70 -25.69 -3.45
CA LEU A 109 -15.83 -24.73 -4.14
C LEU A 109 -16.41 -23.31 -4.16
N ILE A 110 -17.73 -23.18 -4.31
CA ILE A 110 -18.43 -21.90 -4.40
C ILE A 110 -18.48 -21.20 -3.03
N GLY A 111 -18.73 -21.93 -1.93
CA GLY A 111 -18.93 -21.33 -0.61
C GLY A 111 -17.76 -20.45 -0.16
N ASN A 112 -16.54 -20.99 -0.21
CA ASN A 112 -15.33 -20.25 0.14
C ASN A 112 -15.03 -19.13 -0.87
N THR A 113 -15.26 -19.38 -2.16
CA THR A 113 -15.02 -18.38 -3.22
C THR A 113 -15.96 -17.18 -3.09
N LEU A 114 -17.24 -17.38 -2.79
CA LEU A 114 -18.23 -16.31 -2.58
C LEU A 114 -17.93 -15.49 -1.33
N LYS A 115 -17.53 -16.14 -0.22
CA LYS A 115 -17.06 -15.44 0.97
C LYS A 115 -15.88 -14.53 0.63
N ASN A 116 -14.88 -15.06 -0.08
CA ASN A 116 -13.70 -14.31 -0.47
C ASN A 116 -14.02 -13.15 -1.43
N ILE A 117 -14.95 -13.33 -2.38
CA ILE A 117 -15.44 -12.26 -3.27
C ILE A 117 -16.08 -11.14 -2.45
N ARG A 118 -16.96 -11.48 -1.51
CA ARG A 118 -17.64 -10.51 -0.65
C ARG A 118 -16.64 -9.72 0.19
N GLU A 119 -15.71 -10.40 0.84
CA GLU A 119 -14.67 -9.75 1.64
C GLU A 119 -13.76 -8.86 0.80
N THR A 120 -13.40 -9.30 -0.41
CA THR A 120 -12.60 -8.50 -1.34
C THR A 120 -13.33 -7.21 -1.70
N LYS A 121 -14.64 -7.29 -1.96
CA LYS A 121 -15.46 -6.09 -2.23
C LYS A 121 -15.50 -5.16 -1.01
N ILE A 122 -15.73 -5.70 0.18
CA ILE A 122 -15.73 -4.93 1.43
C ILE A 122 -14.40 -4.21 1.61
N PHE A 123 -13.28 -4.93 1.44
CA PHE A 123 -11.94 -4.37 1.51
C PHE A 123 -11.75 -3.23 0.52
N LEU A 124 -12.01 -3.45 -0.78
CA LEU A 124 -11.81 -2.44 -1.81
C LEU A 124 -12.66 -1.19 -1.59
N THR A 125 -13.87 -1.33 -1.04
CA THR A 125 -14.70 -0.18 -0.65
C THR A 125 -14.15 0.53 0.59
N TYR A 126 -13.58 -0.22 1.54
CA TYR A 126 -13.01 0.35 2.76
C TYR A 126 -11.72 1.14 2.51
N VAL A 127 -10.91 0.72 1.52
CA VAL A 127 -9.67 1.41 1.11
C VAL A 127 -9.83 2.27 -0.15
N ASP A 128 -11.05 2.64 -0.52
CA ASP A 128 -11.29 3.45 -1.72
C ASP A 128 -10.68 4.86 -1.53
N PRO A 129 -9.65 5.26 -2.31
CA PRO A 129 -9.01 6.57 -2.16
C PRO A 129 -9.95 7.74 -2.47
N THR A 130 -11.02 7.54 -3.25
CA THR A 130 -11.98 8.59 -3.60
C THR A 130 -12.86 8.98 -2.41
N HIS A 131 -13.21 8.01 -1.55
CA HIS A 131 -14.18 8.21 -0.47
C HIS A 131 -13.59 8.00 0.93
N LYS A 132 -12.51 7.23 1.06
CA LYS A 132 -11.91 6.75 2.31
C LYS A 132 -10.39 6.98 2.33
N ILE A 133 -9.97 8.21 2.06
CA ILE A 133 -8.55 8.58 1.91
C ILE A 133 -7.68 8.20 3.11
N ASN A 134 -8.18 8.29 4.34
CA ASN A 134 -7.40 7.94 5.54
C ASN A 134 -7.18 6.44 5.64
N ASN A 135 -8.21 5.63 5.39
CA ASN A 135 -8.09 4.18 5.35
C ASN A 135 -7.13 3.74 4.25
N PHE A 136 -7.19 4.40 3.08
CA PHE A 136 -6.26 4.16 1.99
C PHE A 136 -4.81 4.49 2.37
N ARG A 137 -4.57 5.63 3.03
CA ARG A 137 -3.23 6.01 3.54
C ARG A 137 -2.69 5.00 4.55
N GLU A 138 -3.53 4.57 5.49
CA GLU A 138 -3.14 3.57 6.48
C GLU A 138 -2.84 2.22 5.83
N PHE A 139 -3.65 1.80 4.87
CA PHE A 139 -3.36 0.64 4.04
C PHE A 139 -2.02 0.78 3.30
N GLU A 140 -1.76 1.92 2.66
CA GLU A 140 -0.50 2.15 1.94
C GLU A 140 0.72 2.19 2.88
N ASN A 141 0.55 2.62 4.12
CA ASN A 141 1.60 2.64 5.12
C ASN A 141 1.88 1.27 5.76
N LEU A 142 1.04 0.25 5.51
CA LEU A 142 1.33 -1.11 5.99
C LEU A 142 2.64 -1.63 5.39
N GLY A 143 3.53 -2.09 6.27
CA GLY A 143 4.73 -2.81 5.86
C GLY A 143 4.38 -4.13 5.19
N TYR A 144 5.19 -4.58 4.23
CA TYR A 144 4.92 -5.84 3.51
C TYR A 144 4.96 -7.11 4.39
N TRP A 145 5.53 -6.99 5.59
CA TRP A 145 5.70 -8.07 6.55
C TRP A 145 5.10 -7.74 7.92
N ASP A 146 4.35 -6.64 8.00
CA ASP A 146 3.78 -6.11 9.23
C ASP A 146 2.48 -6.87 9.55
N GLN A 147 2.61 -8.04 10.16
CA GLN A 147 1.46 -8.88 10.52
C GLN A 147 0.59 -8.21 11.59
N GLU A 148 1.19 -7.63 12.62
CA GLU A 148 0.47 -6.92 13.68
C GLU A 148 -0.29 -5.71 13.12
N GLY A 149 0.33 -4.94 12.23
CA GLY A 149 -0.34 -3.85 11.53
C GLY A 149 -1.48 -4.33 10.63
N ALA A 150 -1.31 -5.46 9.95
CA ALA A 150 -2.36 -6.06 9.12
C ALA A 150 -3.54 -6.58 9.94
N GLU A 151 -3.28 -7.18 11.11
CA GLU A 151 -4.30 -7.59 12.09
C GLU A 151 -5.12 -6.38 12.54
N SER A 152 -4.47 -5.34 13.06
CA SER A 152 -5.14 -4.13 13.54
C SER A 152 -5.94 -3.45 12.42
N PHE A 153 -5.38 -3.39 11.21
CA PHE A 153 -6.08 -2.85 10.04
C PHE A 153 -7.33 -3.65 9.70
N TYR A 154 -7.22 -4.98 9.69
CA TYR A 154 -8.31 -5.86 9.36
C TYR A 154 -9.43 -5.84 10.42
N GLU A 155 -9.08 -5.75 11.71
CA GLU A 155 -10.03 -5.56 12.81
C GLU A 155 -10.82 -4.25 12.67
N ASN A 156 -10.14 -3.14 12.35
CA ASN A 156 -10.80 -1.85 12.11
C ASN A 156 -11.78 -1.93 10.92
N MET A 157 -11.38 -2.60 9.84
CA MET A 157 -12.25 -2.85 8.70
C MET A 157 -13.48 -3.68 9.09
N ARG A 158 -13.31 -4.78 9.84
CA ARG A 158 -14.42 -5.61 10.33
C ARG A 158 -15.37 -4.84 11.23
N ALA A 159 -14.82 -4.00 12.10
CA ALA A 159 -15.58 -3.14 13.00
C ALA A 159 -16.22 -1.92 12.28
N LYS A 160 -15.97 -1.75 10.97
CA LYS A 160 -16.42 -0.61 10.16
C LYS A 160 -16.00 0.74 10.74
N ARG A 161 -14.84 0.79 11.39
CA ARG A 161 -14.27 2.03 11.96
C ARG A 161 -13.34 2.64 10.93
N ASP A 162 -13.54 3.89 10.59
CA ASP A 162 -12.60 4.62 9.73
C ASP A 162 -11.43 5.16 10.55
N TYR A 163 -10.28 5.26 9.89
CA TYR A 163 -9.13 5.93 10.46
C TYR A 163 -9.36 7.44 10.50
N VAL A 164 -8.99 8.04 11.63
CA VAL A 164 -9.08 9.47 11.87
C VAL A 164 -8.12 10.19 10.92
N PRO A 165 -8.50 11.35 10.36
CA PRO A 165 -7.56 12.17 9.59
C PRO A 165 -6.31 12.46 10.41
N ILE A 166 -5.14 12.26 9.81
CA ILE A 166 -3.90 12.80 10.36
C ILE A 166 -4.01 14.32 10.25
N GLU A 167 -4.03 15.02 11.38
CA GLU A 167 -4.00 16.49 11.39
C GLU A 167 -2.77 16.97 10.61
N SER A 168 -2.98 17.81 9.59
CA SER A 168 -1.87 18.33 8.82
C SER A 168 -1.10 19.35 9.68
N PHE A 169 0.18 19.10 9.94
CA PHE A 169 1.10 20.06 10.59
C PHE A 169 1.39 21.32 9.74
N GLN A 170 0.70 21.51 8.61
CA GLN A 170 1.01 22.53 7.60
C GLN A 170 1.18 23.95 8.18
N ASN A 171 0.46 24.27 9.27
CA ASN A 171 0.52 25.57 9.94
C ASN A 171 1.25 25.58 11.30
N ARG A 172 1.80 24.44 11.77
CA ARG A 172 2.50 24.39 13.07
C ARG A 172 4.00 24.58 12.95
N LEU A 173 4.62 24.09 11.89
CA LEU A 173 6.07 24.09 11.79
C LEU A 173 6.62 25.41 11.23
N ASP A 174 7.66 25.93 11.87
CA ASP A 174 8.42 27.06 11.36
C ASP A 174 9.31 26.64 10.18
N LYS A 175 9.86 27.62 9.45
CA LYS A 175 10.72 27.36 8.28
C LYS A 175 11.98 26.54 8.63
N THR A 176 12.54 26.75 9.82
CA THR A 176 13.76 26.05 10.27
C THR A 176 13.42 24.60 10.56
N GLU A 177 12.29 24.33 11.21
CA GLU A 177 11.79 22.99 11.50
C GLU A 177 11.49 22.22 10.21
N LYS A 178 10.85 22.87 9.22
CA LYS A 178 10.62 22.29 7.89
C LYS A 178 11.94 21.90 7.20
N LEU A 179 12.93 22.79 7.20
CA LEU A 179 14.26 22.53 6.62
C LEU A 179 15.04 21.45 7.40
N LEU A 180 14.93 21.45 8.72
CA LEU A 180 15.56 20.47 9.60
C LEU A 180 14.97 19.08 9.37
N ALA A 181 13.65 18.97 9.23
CA ALA A 181 12.98 17.71 8.90
C ALA A 181 13.46 17.15 7.56
N ILE A 182 13.60 18.00 6.53
CA ILE A 182 14.14 17.59 5.23
C ILE A 182 15.59 17.08 5.36
N ASP A 183 16.46 17.82 6.06
CA ASP A 183 17.86 17.42 6.22
C ASP A 183 17.99 16.09 6.99
N ILE A 184 17.19 15.89 8.05
CA ILE A 184 17.15 14.62 8.81
C ILE A 184 16.67 13.45 7.95
N LEU A 185 15.66 13.69 7.11
CA LEU A 185 15.14 12.68 6.19
C LEU A 185 16.19 12.26 5.15
N LEU A 186 17.00 13.22 4.67
CA LEU A 186 18.08 12.98 3.72
C LEU A 186 19.29 12.24 4.32
N GLY A 187 19.34 12.07 5.65
CA GLY A 187 20.37 11.28 6.32
C GLY A 187 21.39 12.16 7.01
N GLU A 188 22.60 12.28 6.45
CA GLU A 188 23.74 12.93 7.10
C GLU A 188 23.64 14.48 7.12
N PRO A 189 24.19 15.16 8.14
CA PRO A 189 24.13 16.61 8.25
C PRO A 189 24.70 17.33 7.01
N GLY A 190 23.90 18.21 6.41
CA GLY A 190 24.33 19.01 5.26
C GLY A 190 24.12 18.34 3.90
N THR A 191 23.59 17.11 3.87
CA THR A 191 23.20 16.39 2.63
C THR A 191 22.29 17.24 1.75
N PHE A 192 21.40 18.04 2.34
CA PHE A 192 20.52 18.91 1.56
C PHE A 192 21.30 19.96 0.75
N ASN A 193 22.33 20.57 1.34
CA ASN A 193 23.19 21.53 0.64
C ASN A 193 24.02 20.86 -0.47
N GLU A 194 24.50 19.63 -0.23
CA GLU A 194 25.19 18.84 -1.26
C GLU A 194 24.28 18.50 -2.44
N LEU A 195 23.02 18.15 -2.17
CA LEU A 195 22.02 17.88 -3.21
C LEU A 195 21.79 19.12 -4.08
N ILE A 196 21.64 20.30 -3.46
CA ILE A 196 21.51 21.58 -4.18
C ILE A 196 22.74 21.81 -5.06
N ASN A 197 23.95 21.57 -4.52
CA ASN A 197 25.17 21.69 -5.32
C ASN A 197 25.15 20.72 -6.51
N LYS A 198 24.83 19.43 -6.30
CA LYS A 198 24.76 18.43 -7.37
C LYS A 198 23.77 18.81 -8.48
N LEU A 199 22.59 19.31 -8.12
CA LEU A 199 21.57 19.77 -9.07
C LEU A 199 22.08 20.91 -9.96
N CYS A 200 22.89 21.82 -9.41
CA CYS A 200 23.49 22.91 -10.19
C CYS A 200 24.63 22.46 -11.12
N HIS A 201 25.23 21.30 -10.90
CA HIS A 201 26.32 20.76 -11.73
C HIS A 201 25.83 19.74 -12.75
N ASP A 202 24.54 19.40 -12.76
CA ASP A 202 23.96 18.48 -13.73
C ASP A 202 23.85 19.17 -15.12
N PRO A 203 24.60 18.70 -16.13
CA PRO A 203 24.61 19.33 -17.45
C PRO A 203 23.27 19.29 -18.18
N LYS A 204 22.31 18.47 -17.72
CA LYS A 204 20.95 18.40 -18.28
C LYS A 204 19.99 19.42 -17.67
N ASN A 205 20.33 19.95 -16.49
CA ASN A 205 19.46 20.81 -15.69
C ASN A 205 20.18 22.15 -15.48
N ALA A 206 19.82 23.17 -16.25
CA ALA A 206 20.38 24.53 -16.13
C ALA A 206 19.86 25.26 -14.87
N LEU A 207 20.02 24.65 -13.69
CA LEU A 207 19.53 25.16 -12.42
C LEU A 207 20.60 26.04 -11.75
N THR A 208 20.21 27.25 -11.35
CA THR A 208 21.06 28.12 -10.52
C THR A 208 20.71 27.96 -9.05
N LYS A 209 21.71 28.11 -8.17
CA LYS A 209 21.48 28.07 -6.70
C LYS A 209 20.42 29.08 -6.27
N GLU A 210 20.47 30.29 -6.83
CA GLU A 210 19.49 31.35 -6.55
C GLU A 210 18.09 30.95 -7.01
N GLY A 211 17.95 30.34 -8.19
CA GLY A 211 16.67 29.81 -8.65
C GLY A 211 16.11 28.75 -7.70
N ILE A 212 16.95 27.83 -7.22
CA ILE A 212 16.54 26.81 -6.23
C ILE A 212 16.09 27.47 -4.92
N TYR A 213 16.86 28.42 -4.38
CA TYR A 213 16.49 29.11 -3.14
C TYR A 213 15.22 29.95 -3.26
N ARG A 214 14.93 30.54 -4.43
CA ARG A 214 13.66 31.24 -4.69
C ARG A 214 12.48 30.27 -4.68
N VAL A 215 12.58 29.14 -5.37
CA VAL A 215 11.51 28.12 -5.37
C VAL A 215 11.27 27.59 -3.95
N LEU A 216 12.33 27.30 -3.20
CA LEU A 216 12.20 26.92 -1.79
C LEU A 216 11.57 28.03 -0.94
N GLY A 217 11.92 29.29 -1.22
CA GLY A 217 11.34 30.45 -0.57
C GLY A 217 9.83 30.57 -0.78
N GLU A 218 9.35 30.32 -2.00
CA GLU A 218 7.91 30.27 -2.31
C GLU A 218 7.21 29.13 -1.55
N ILE A 219 7.79 27.92 -1.55
CA ILE A 219 7.22 26.74 -0.88
C ILE A 219 7.17 26.91 0.64
N LEU A 220 8.22 27.49 1.23
CA LEU A 220 8.37 27.65 2.68
C LEU A 220 7.89 29.01 3.18
N THR A 221 7.40 29.87 2.29
CA THR A 221 6.92 31.22 2.57
C THR A 221 7.98 32.06 3.30
N ALA A 222 9.22 32.04 2.80
CA ALA A 222 10.37 32.73 3.37
C ALA A 222 11.30 33.30 2.29
N SER A 223 12.09 34.34 2.60
CA SER A 223 13.05 34.88 1.63
C SER A 223 14.19 33.91 1.29
N SER A 224 14.69 33.94 0.05
CA SER A 224 15.78 33.08 -0.42
C SER A 224 17.04 33.21 0.45
N ASP A 225 17.39 34.43 0.88
CA ASP A 225 18.52 34.68 1.79
C ASP A 225 18.36 33.99 3.15
N ASN A 226 17.15 34.00 3.70
CA ASN A 226 16.86 33.33 4.96
C ASN A 226 16.96 31.81 4.80
N ILE A 227 16.43 31.25 3.70
CA ILE A 227 16.56 29.82 3.39
C ILE A 227 18.03 29.42 3.27
N LYS A 228 18.82 30.17 2.50
CA LYS A 228 20.26 29.92 2.35
C LYS A 228 20.99 29.95 3.70
N LYS A 229 20.69 30.93 4.55
CA LYS A 229 21.28 31.04 5.89
C LYS A 229 20.88 29.86 6.79
N ASP A 230 19.61 29.46 6.78
CA ASP A 230 19.14 28.36 7.61
C ASP A 230 19.72 27.02 7.15
N ILE A 231 19.78 26.75 5.84
CA ILE A 231 20.40 25.52 5.31
C ILE A 231 21.89 25.45 5.66
N THR A 232 22.62 26.56 5.49
CA THR A 232 24.09 26.55 5.64
C THR A 232 24.54 26.59 7.09
N LYS A 233 23.78 27.25 7.96
CA LYS A 233 24.18 27.52 9.34
C LYS A 233 23.15 27.02 10.35
N GLY A 234 21.89 27.45 10.25
CA GLY A 234 20.86 27.15 11.25
C GLY A 234 20.60 25.65 11.45
N VAL A 235 20.36 24.90 10.39
CA VAL A 235 20.11 23.46 10.41
C VAL A 235 21.35 22.70 10.88
N LYS A 236 22.53 23.09 10.38
CA LYS A 236 23.80 22.46 10.76
C LYS A 236 24.11 22.66 12.25
N GLU A 237 23.87 23.86 12.77
CA GLU A 237 24.01 24.16 14.21
C GLU A 237 23.11 23.27 15.07
N ILE A 238 21.85 23.07 14.66
CA ILE A 238 20.92 22.21 15.42
C ILE A 238 21.33 20.73 15.34
N ARG A 239 21.83 20.28 14.17
CA ARG A 239 22.16 18.87 13.91
C ARG A 239 23.42 18.38 14.61
N ILE A 240 24.39 19.27 14.81
CA ILE A 240 25.74 18.92 15.27
C ILE A 240 26.12 19.67 16.56
N GLY A 241 25.37 20.69 16.95
CA GLY A 241 25.70 21.49 18.14
C GLY A 241 25.57 20.69 19.43
N ASP A 242 26.57 20.82 20.30
CA ASP A 242 26.52 20.35 21.68
C ASP A 242 25.84 21.41 22.56
N LYS A 243 25.01 21.00 23.53
CA LYS A 243 24.29 21.91 24.44
C LYS A 243 23.41 22.94 23.72
N LEU A 244 22.43 22.43 23.00
CA LEU A 244 21.44 23.23 22.30
C LEU A 244 20.63 24.14 23.24
N SER A 245 20.27 25.33 22.76
CA SER A 245 19.38 26.22 23.52
C SER A 245 17.97 25.65 23.61
N ALA A 246 17.19 26.06 24.62
CA ALA A 246 15.81 25.60 24.81
C ALA A 246 14.96 25.73 23.53
N LYS A 247 15.12 26.84 22.80
CA LYS A 247 14.45 27.05 21.51
C LYS A 247 14.80 25.98 20.47
N ARG A 248 16.07 25.57 20.37
CA ARG A 248 16.50 24.55 19.39
C ARG A 248 16.04 23.16 19.79
N ILE A 249 16.01 22.88 21.09
CA ILE A 249 15.44 21.64 21.63
C ILE A 249 13.95 21.57 21.31
N ASP A 250 13.20 22.66 21.49
CA ASP A 250 11.77 22.66 21.13
C ASP A 250 11.54 22.48 19.63
N GLN A 251 12.38 23.07 18.78
CA GLN A 251 12.36 22.80 17.32
C GLN A 251 12.60 21.31 17.01
N LEU A 252 13.53 20.66 17.72
CA LEU A 252 13.76 19.21 17.58
C LEU A 252 12.57 18.39 18.07
N LYS A 253 11.89 18.78 19.16
CA LYS A 253 10.66 18.11 19.61
C LYS A 253 9.55 18.19 18.57
N ASN A 254 9.34 19.37 17.99
CA ASN A 254 8.33 19.57 16.95
C ASN A 254 8.64 18.71 15.71
N VAL A 255 9.91 18.66 15.29
CA VAL A 255 10.34 17.79 14.20
C VAL A 255 10.20 16.31 14.56
N LYS A 256 10.52 15.90 15.80
CA LYS A 256 10.32 14.53 16.27
C LYS A 256 8.86 14.10 16.17
N GLU A 257 7.92 14.96 16.55
CA GLU A 257 6.49 14.68 16.46
C GLU A 257 6.05 14.37 15.01
N VAL A 258 6.62 15.09 14.03
CA VAL A 258 6.40 14.83 12.60
C VAL A 258 6.85 13.42 12.22
N PHE A 259 8.07 13.03 12.60
CA PHE A 259 8.59 11.69 12.28
C PHE A 259 7.83 10.59 13.02
N PHE A 260 7.41 10.83 14.26
CA PHE A 260 6.61 9.88 15.04
C PHE A 260 5.24 9.65 14.38
N ASN A 261 4.52 10.71 14.02
CA ASN A 261 3.23 10.62 13.36
C ASN A 261 3.32 10.05 11.93
N ALA A 262 4.47 10.22 11.27
CA ALA A 262 4.78 9.57 10.00
C ALA A 262 5.21 8.09 10.14
N LYS A 263 5.15 7.51 11.35
CA LYS A 263 5.58 6.13 11.68
C LYS A 263 7.06 5.86 11.38
N LEU A 264 7.90 6.90 11.37
CA LEU A 264 9.35 6.81 11.19
C LEU A 264 10.04 6.75 12.56
N GLY A 265 9.71 5.76 13.37
CA GLY A 265 10.14 5.63 14.77
C GLY A 265 11.67 5.69 14.94
N MET A 266 12.43 5.02 14.07
CA MET A 266 13.90 5.07 14.09
C MET A 266 14.44 6.50 13.94
N LYS A 267 13.86 7.29 13.02
CA LYS A 267 14.24 8.70 12.81
C LYS A 267 13.83 9.57 13.98
N ALA A 268 12.67 9.31 14.59
CA ALA A 268 12.27 9.98 15.82
C ALA A 268 13.24 9.70 16.98
N SER A 269 13.75 8.46 17.10
CA SER A 269 14.76 8.09 18.10
C SER A 269 16.14 8.71 17.84
N GLU A 270 16.53 8.88 16.57
CA GLU A 270 17.75 9.65 16.23
C GLU A 270 17.66 11.10 16.74
N ILE A 271 16.48 11.72 16.65
CA ILE A 271 16.24 13.09 17.14
C ILE A 271 16.34 13.15 18.67
N ASP A 272 15.88 12.13 19.39
CA ASP A 272 16.06 12.06 20.85
C ASP A 272 17.53 12.15 21.23
N GLN A 273 18.40 11.43 20.53
CA GLN A 273 19.84 11.49 20.79
C GLN A 273 20.42 12.90 20.55
N MET A 274 19.88 13.65 19.59
CA MET A 274 20.32 15.03 19.31
C MET A 274 19.90 16.02 20.42
N MET A 275 18.78 15.77 21.09
CA MET A 275 18.29 16.66 22.17
C MET A 275 19.09 16.53 23.46
N PHE A 276 19.77 15.41 23.69
CA PHE A 276 20.47 15.10 24.93
C PHE A 276 22.01 15.02 24.79
N ARG A 277 22.57 15.58 23.70
CA ARG A 277 24.02 15.81 23.53
C ARG A 277 24.48 17.10 24.20
#